data_AF-A0A450RZC1-F1
#
_entry.id   AF-A0A450RZC1-F1
#
_cell.length_a   1.000
_cell.length_b   1.000
_cell.length_c   1.000
_cell.angle_alpha   90.00
_cell.angle_beta   90.00
_cell.angle_gamma   90.00
#
_symmetry.space_group_name_H-M   'P 1'
#
loop_
_entity.id
_entity.type
_entity.pdbx_description
1 polymer ?
#
loop_
_entity_poly.entity_id
_entity_poly.type
_entity_poly.pdbx_seq_one_letter_code
_entity_poly.pdbx_strand_id
1 'polypeptide(L)' 'MNSEIVSQAAEQMAMLPYRLQEKALKFITELNLYEQYGVSGQKLLKYAGFIPPDDLKIMRDVVENDCKKIDIDEW' A
#
# COMPACT_ATOMS: atom_id res chain seq x y z
N MET A 1 -5.42 -18.04 17.10
CA MET A 1 -3.99 -17.71 17.26
C MET A 1 -3.19 -18.97 16.98
N ASN A 2 -2.32 -18.97 15.96
CA ASN A 2 -1.42 -20.10 15.72
C ASN A 2 -0.16 -19.88 16.55
N SER A 3 0.00 -20.64 17.64
CA SER A 3 1.10 -20.47 18.60
C SER A 3 2.47 -20.79 18.01
N GLU A 4 2.54 -21.68 17.02
CA GLU A 4 3.79 -22.04 16.35
C GLU A 4 4.32 -20.89 15.50
N ILE A 5 3.43 -20.24 14.73
CA ILE A 5 3.78 -19.05 13.94
C ILE A 5 4.23 -17.90 14.85
N VAL A 6 3.55 -17.68 15.98
CA VAL A 6 3.92 -16.64 16.94
C VAL A 6 5.30 -16.90 17.55
N SER A 7 5.60 -18.15 17.93
CA SER A 7 6.90 -18.51 18.49
C SER A 7 8.03 -18.30 17.48
N GLN A 8 7.86 -18.78 16.25
CA GLN A 8 8.86 -18.62 15.20
C GLN A 8 9.11 -17.13 14.87
N ALA A 9 8.05 -16.31 14.83
CA ALA A 9 8.20 -14.87 14.60
C ALA A 9 8.97 -14.18 15.74
N ALA A 10 8.74 -14.58 16.99
CA ALA A 10 9.47 -14.06 18.14
C ALA A 10 10.95 -14.45 18.11
N GLU A 11 11.26 -15.71 17.78
CA GLU A 11 12.64 -16.19 17.63
C GLU A 11 13.40 -15.44 16.53
N GLN A 12 12.79 -15.28 15.36
CA GLN A 12 13.38 -14.54 14.25
C GLN A 12 13.62 -13.07 14.62
N MET A 13 12.66 -12.44 15.31
CA MET A 13 12.81 -11.05 15.77
C MET A 13 13.94 -10.90 16.79
N ALA A 14 14.10 -11.86 17.71
CA ALA A 14 15.16 -11.83 18.70
C ALA A 14 16.57 -11.84 18.08
N MET A 15 16.73 -12.42 16.89
CA MET A 15 18.00 -12.45 16.15
C MET A 15 18.31 -11.16 15.38
N LEU A 16 17.35 -10.25 15.24
CA LEU A 16 17.54 -9.00 14.51
C LEU A 16 18.36 -7.98 15.33
N PRO A 17 19.17 -7.13 14.68
CA PRO A 17 19.70 -5.91 15.29
C PRO A 17 18.59 -5.02 15.85
N TYR A 18 18.86 -4.30 16.94
CA TYR A 18 17.89 -3.46 17.66
C TYR A 18 17.01 -2.58 16.76
N ARG A 19 17.62 -1.85 15.82
CA ARG A 19 16.89 -0.98 14.86
C ARG A 19 15.88 -1.75 14.00
N LEU A 20 16.18 -3.00 13.65
CA LEU A 20 15.30 -3.85 12.86
C LEU A 20 14.21 -4.50 13.73
N GLN A 21 14.50 -4.75 15.00
CA GLN A 21 13.47 -5.14 15.98
C GLN A 21 12.42 -4.05 16.16
N GLU A 22 12.85 -2.79 16.35
CA GLU A 22 11.93 -1.63 16.43
C GLU A 22 11.04 -1.53 15.18
N LYS A 23 11.64 -1.71 13.99
CA LYS A 23 10.91 -1.67 12.71
C LYS A 23 9.89 -2.81 12.61
N ALA A 24 10.26 -4.02 13.02
CA ALA A 24 9.36 -5.17 12.99
C ALA A 24 8.19 -5.00 13.98
N LEU A 25 8.46 -4.51 15.19
CA LEU A 25 7.41 -4.22 16.17
C LEU A 25 6.43 -3.15 15.66
N LYS A 26 6.95 -2.08 15.05
CA LYS A 26 6.11 -1.04 14.44
C LYS A 26 5.21 -1.62 13.36
N PHE A 27 5.76 -2.44 12.46
CA PHE A 27 4.99 -3.08 11.39
C PHE A 27 3.87 -3.98 11.92
N ILE A 28 4.16 -4.85 12.90
CA ILE A 28 3.14 -5.73 13.51
C ILE A 28 2.05 -4.90 14.21
N THR A 29 2.44 -3.80 14.86
CA THR A 29 1.49 -2.87 15.48
C THR A 29 0.56 -2.25 14.43
N GLU A 30 1.11 -1.85 13.28
CA GLU A 30 0.36 -1.31 12.16
C GLU A 30 -0.57 -2.37 11.55
N LEU A 31 -0.15 -3.64 11.42
CA LEU A 31 -1.03 -4.72 10.93
C LEU A 31 -2.33 -4.81 11.76
N ASN A 32 -2.27 -4.52 13.05
CA ASN A 32 -3.44 -4.50 13.92
C ASN A 32 -4.36 -3.28 13.68
N LEU A 33 -3.82 -2.20 13.11
CA LEU A 33 -4.56 -1.02 12.66
C LEU A 33 -5.11 -1.20 11.23
N TYR A 34 -4.52 -2.11 10.45
CA TYR A 34 -4.88 -2.44 9.06
C TYR A 34 -6.02 -3.47 8.94
N GLU A 35 -7.02 -3.40 9.83
CA GLU A 35 -8.39 -3.83 9.48
C GLU A 35 -9.04 -2.91 8.42
N GLN A 36 -8.29 -1.99 7.82
CA GLN A 36 -8.69 -1.27 6.62
C GLN A 36 -8.56 -2.20 5.40
N TYR A 37 -9.50 -3.13 5.28
CA TYR A 37 -9.83 -3.72 3.98
C TYR A 37 -10.02 -2.58 2.98
N GLY A 38 -9.44 -2.74 1.78
CA GLY A 38 -9.73 -1.83 0.68
C GLY A 38 -11.25 -1.66 0.56
N VAL A 39 -11.72 -0.41 0.47
CA VAL A 39 -13.15 -0.18 0.29
C VAL A 39 -13.57 -0.76 -1.06
N SER A 40 -14.69 -1.46 -1.09
CA SER A 40 -15.17 -2.05 -2.35
C SER A 40 -15.31 -0.94 -3.40
N GLY A 41 -14.91 -1.22 -4.65
CA GLY A 41 -14.93 -0.22 -5.72
C GLY A 41 -16.31 0.42 -5.92
N GLN A 42 -17.40 -0.30 -5.62
CA GLN A 42 -18.75 0.24 -5.63
C GLN A 42 -18.92 1.43 -4.67
N LYS A 43 -18.23 1.44 -3.52
CA LYS A 43 -18.24 2.57 -2.57
C LYS A 43 -17.48 3.80 -3.08
N LEU A 44 -16.65 3.66 -4.11
CA LEU A 44 -15.92 4.77 -4.74
C LEU A 44 -16.75 5.47 -5.82
N LEU A 45 -17.82 4.86 -6.33
CA LEU A 45 -18.68 5.45 -7.36
C LEU A 45 -19.26 6.81 -6.97
N LYS A 46 -19.45 7.06 -5.67
CA LYS A 46 -19.89 8.37 -5.16
C LYS A 46 -18.93 9.51 -5.48
N TYR A 47 -17.68 9.21 -5.86
CA TYR A 47 -16.68 10.19 -6.29
C TYR A 47 -16.53 10.27 -7.82
N ALA A 48 -17.29 9.46 -8.58
CA ALA A 48 -17.25 9.51 -10.03
C ALA A 48 -17.67 10.90 -10.53
N GLY A 49 -16.86 11.51 -11.40
CA GLY A 49 -17.12 12.84 -11.93
C GLY A 49 -16.82 14.01 -10.98
N PHE A 50 -16.19 13.77 -9.82
CA PHE A 50 -15.80 14.85 -8.90
C PHE A 50 -14.65 15.70 -9.41
N ILE A 51 -13.82 15.16 -10.32
CA ILE A 51 -12.70 15.90 -10.90
C ILE A 51 -13.24 16.74 -12.07
N PRO A 52 -13.08 18.08 -12.04
CA PRO A 52 -13.49 18.94 -13.14
C PRO A 52 -12.83 18.53 -14.48
N PRO A 53 -13.53 18.71 -15.62
CA PRO A 53 -12.98 18.33 -16.92
C PRO A 53 -11.64 19.00 -17.26
N ASP A 54 -11.41 20.22 -16.79
CA ASP A 54 -10.16 20.93 -17.06
C ASP A 54 -9.00 20.35 -16.24
N ASP A 55 -9.24 19.97 -14.99
CA ASP A 55 -8.25 19.26 -14.17
C ASP A 55 -7.93 17.89 -14.78
N LEU A 56 -8.92 17.19 -15.36
CA LEU A 56 -8.70 15.95 -16.09
C LEU A 56 -7.82 16.12 -17.33
N LYS A 57 -7.88 17.28 -18.01
CA LYS A 57 -6.99 17.58 -19.14
C LYS A 57 -5.55 17.77 -18.65
N ILE A 58 -5.36 18.54 -17.58
CA ILE A 58 -4.03 18.75 -16.98
C ILE A 58 -3.41 17.41 -16.57
N MET A 59 -4.18 16.55 -15.90
CA MET A 59 -3.71 15.22 -15.51
C MET A 59 -3.32 14.37 -16.72
N ARG A 60 -4.12 14.41 -17.79
CA ARG A 60 -3.82 13.70 -19.05
C ARG A 60 -2.51 14.19 -19.67
N ASP A 61 -2.35 15.51 -19.79
CA ASP A 61 -1.18 16.11 -20.42
C ASP A 61 0.09 15.72 -19.66
N VAL A 62 0.05 15.71 -18.32
CA VAL A 62 1.19 15.26 -17.50
C VAL A 62 1.46 13.76 -17.66
N VAL A 63 0.43 12.92 -17.72
CA VAL A 63 0.60 11.47 -17.95
C VAL A 63 1.21 11.18 -19.32
N GLU A 64 0.80 11.91 -20.36
CA GLU A 64 1.27 11.68 -21.72
C GLU A 64 2.67 12.25 -21.99
N ASN A 65 3.03 13.36 -21.35
CA ASN A 65 4.28 14.07 -21.64
C ASN A 65 5.40 13.82 -20.60
N ASP A 66 5.07 13.56 -19.34
CA ASP A 66 6.05 13.40 -18.25
C ASP A 66 6.03 12.01 -17.58
N CYS A 67 4.94 11.26 -17.68
CA CYS A 67 4.89 9.90 -17.16
C CYS A 67 5.38 8.93 -18.24
N LYS A 68 6.53 8.29 -17.99
CA LYS A 68 7.13 7.31 -18.88
C LYS A 68 6.04 6.33 -19.36
N LYS A 69 5.83 6.30 -20.67
CA LYS A 69 4.94 5.35 -21.35
C LYS A 69 5.26 3.96 -20.81
N ILE A 70 4.26 3.27 -20.26
CA ILE A 70 4.43 1.88 -19.82
C ILE A 70 4.73 1.10 -21.10
N ASP A 71 5.97 0.64 -21.23
CA ASP A 71 6.32 -0.31 -22.28
C ASP A 71 5.68 -1.65 -21.90
N ILE A 72 4.76 -2.10 -22.75
CA ILE A 72 3.98 -3.33 -22.53
C ILE A 72 4.91 -4.55 -22.71
N ASP A 73 6.05 -4.37 -23.38
CA ASP A 73 7.01 -5.41 -23.71
C ASP A 73 8.19 -5.48 -22.71
N GLU A 74 8.25 -4.59 -21.69
CA GLU A 74 9.30 -4.58 -20.65
C GLU A 74 8.96 -5.40 -19.38
N TRP A 75 7.99 -6.34 -19.44
CA TRP A 75 7.63 -7.22 -18.32
C TRP A 75 7.91 -8.70 -18.58
#